data_AF-A0A1J5E1F8-F1
#
_entry.id   AF-A0A1J5E1F8-F1
#
_cell.length_a   1.000
_cell.length_b   1.000
_cell.length_c   1.000
_cell.angle_alpha   90.00
_cell.angle_beta   90.00
_cell.angle_gamma   90.00
#
_symmetry.space_group_name_H-M   'P 1'
#
loop_
_entity.id
_entity.type
_entity.pdbx_description
1 polymer ?
#
loop_
_entity_poly.entity_id
_entity_poly.type
_entity_poly.pdbx_seq_one_letter_code
_entity_poly.pdbx_strand_id
1 'polypeptide(L)'
;MNKLQVPEFKTYEEEVTFWDNLDTSAFMIDDGEWFQFETPNKRAIRVAILPEIANELIQQARAQRISVESIVNVSLVKHMHESVIRG
;
A
#
# COMPACT_ATOMS: atom_id res chain seq x y z
N MET A 1 7.85 2.18 -19.80
CA MET A 1 6.82 1.70 -18.85
C MET A 1 6.32 0.35 -19.35
N ASN A 2 6.55 -0.71 -18.59
CA ASN A 2 5.90 -2.00 -18.87
C ASN A 2 4.39 -1.85 -18.64
N LYS A 3 3.56 -2.57 -19.38
CA LYS A 3 2.12 -2.65 -19.11
C LYS A 3 1.87 -3.90 -18.28
N LEU A 4 1.14 -3.77 -17.17
CA LEU A 4 0.70 -4.91 -16.38
C LEU A 4 -0.18 -5.79 -17.26
N GLN A 5 0.24 -7.04 -17.51
CA GLN A 5 -0.58 -8.04 -18.17
C GLN A 5 -1.32 -8.83 -17.10
N VAL A 6 -2.63 -8.62 -17.02
CA VAL A 6 -3.50 -9.37 -16.11
C VAL A 6 -3.97 -10.64 -16.84
N PRO A 7 -3.72 -11.85 -16.30
CA PRO A 7 -4.18 -13.09 -16.90
C PRO A 7 -5.68 -13.32 -16.71
N GLU A 8 -6.28 -14.21 -17.51
CA GLU A 8 -7.64 -14.70 -17.24
C GLU A 8 -7.62 -15.71 -16.08
N PHE A 9 -8.34 -15.41 -15.00
CA PHE A 9 -8.45 -16.29 -13.84
C PHE A 9 -9.59 -17.30 -14.04
N LYS A 10 -9.34 -18.57 -13.72
CA LYS A 10 -10.38 -19.61 -13.78
C LYS A 10 -11.08 -19.77 -12.44
N THR A 11 -10.42 -19.38 -11.36
CA THR A 11 -10.96 -19.45 -10.00
C THR A 11 -10.63 -18.18 -9.22
N TYR A 12 -11.46 -17.90 -8.21
CA TYR A 12 -11.24 -16.78 -7.29
C TYR A 12 -9.94 -16.93 -6.47
N GLU A 13 -9.55 -18.15 -6.13
CA GLU A 13 -8.31 -18.41 -5.38
C GLU A 13 -7.05 -18.09 -6.21
N GLU A 14 -7.09 -18.35 -7.52
CA GLU A 14 -6.03 -17.92 -8.46
C GLU A 14 -5.94 -16.39 -8.57
N GLU A 15 -7.08 -15.70 -8.61
CA GLU A 15 -7.14 -14.25 -8.65
C GLU A 15 -6.56 -13.63 -7.37
N VAL A 16 -6.97 -14.10 -6.19
CA VAL A 16 -6.44 -13.64 -4.90
C VAL A 16 -4.94 -13.88 -4.81
N THR A 17 -4.48 -15.08 -5.18
CA THR A 17 -3.05 -15.42 -5.16
C THR A 17 -2.25 -14.52 -6.08
N PHE A 18 -2.78 -14.17 -7.26
CA PHE A 18 -2.13 -13.25 -8.18
C PHE A 18 -2.00 -11.85 -7.57
N TRP A 19 -3.08 -11.30 -7.04
CA TRP A 19 -3.07 -9.95 -6.47
C TRP A 19 -2.23 -9.84 -5.19
N ASP A 20 -2.24 -10.87 -4.34
CA ASP A 20 -1.44 -10.92 -3.11
C ASP A 20 0.06 -10.94 -3.38
N ASN A 21 0.49 -11.47 -4.54
CA ASN A 21 1.89 -11.65 -4.88
C ASN A 21 2.36 -10.76 -6.04
N LEU A 22 1.51 -9.88 -6.56
CA LEU A 22 1.85 -9.01 -7.68
C LEU A 22 2.85 -7.94 -7.22
N ASP A 23 4.09 -8.05 -7.69
CA ASP A 23 5.10 -7.01 -7.51
C ASP A 23 4.90 -5.89 -8.54
N THR A 24 4.38 -4.75 -8.09
CA THR A 24 4.12 -3.60 -8.96
C THR A 24 5.34 -2.68 -9.15
N SER A 25 6.47 -2.95 -8.49
CA SER A 25 7.66 -2.08 -8.49
C SER A 25 8.17 -1.80 -9.92
N ALA A 26 8.14 -2.81 -10.79
CA ALA A 26 8.60 -2.71 -12.19
C ALA A 26 7.70 -1.83 -13.09
N PHE A 27 6.52 -1.42 -12.62
CA PHE A 27 5.59 -0.56 -13.35
C PHE A 27 5.62 0.90 -12.87
N MET A 28 6.34 1.19 -11.78
CA MET A 28 6.48 2.53 -11.24
C MET A 28 7.72 3.24 -11.82
N ILE A 29 7.62 4.54 -12.01
CA ILE A 29 8.77 5.39 -12.33
C ILE A 29 9.56 5.53 -11.03
N ASP A 30 10.84 5.18 -11.05
CA ASP A 30 11.74 5.39 -9.91
C ASP A 30 12.01 6.89 -9.77
N ASP A 31 11.27 7.56 -8.88
CA ASP A 31 11.41 8.98 -8.53
C ASP A 31 12.12 9.19 -7.18
N GLY A 32 12.59 8.11 -6.55
CA GLY A 32 13.48 8.15 -5.39
C GLY A 32 12.79 8.23 -4.01
N GLU A 33 11.46 8.20 -3.91
CA GLU A 33 10.76 8.23 -2.61
C GLU A 33 10.18 6.86 -2.23
N TRP A 34 11.06 5.95 -1.81
CA TRP A 34 10.67 4.62 -1.31
C TRP A 34 10.66 4.56 0.22
N PHE A 35 9.58 4.03 0.79
CA PHE A 35 9.51 3.72 2.23
C PHE A 35 9.88 2.25 2.48
N GLN A 36 10.88 2.01 3.32
CA GLN A 36 11.28 0.68 3.77
C GLN A 36 10.98 0.50 5.26
N PHE A 37 10.21 -0.53 5.59
CA PHE A 37 10.04 -1.02 6.95
C PHE A 37 10.78 -2.36 7.09
N GLU A 38 11.76 -2.42 7.99
CA GLU A 38 12.37 -3.70 8.39
C GLU A 38 11.70 -4.19 9.68
N THR A 39 11.08 -5.37 9.63
CA THR A 39 10.61 -6.06 10.84
C THR A 39 10.91 -7.56 10.73
N PRO A 40 11.21 -8.25 11.85
CA PRO A 40 11.69 -9.63 11.85
C PRO A 40 10.64 -10.70 11.50
N ASN A 41 9.36 -10.34 11.41
CA ASN A 41 8.27 -11.22 10.96
C ASN A 41 7.62 -10.59 9.73
N LYS A 42 7.18 -11.39 8.74
CA LYS A 42 6.48 -10.95 7.52
C LYS A 42 5.17 -10.18 7.83
N ARG A 43 5.26 -8.96 8.36
CA ARG A 43 4.15 -8.06 8.69
C ARG A 43 4.17 -6.77 7.88
N ALA A 44 5.28 -6.49 7.19
CA ALA A 44 5.40 -5.32 6.34
C ALA A 44 4.94 -5.68 4.93
N ILE A 45 3.80 -5.13 4.51
CA ILE A 45 3.38 -5.09 3.12
C ILE A 45 3.94 -3.82 2.52
N ARG A 46 4.62 -3.92 1.38
CA ARG A 46 5.11 -2.76 0.63
C ARG A 46 4.00 -2.30 -0.31
N VAL A 47 3.66 -1.02 -0.23
CA VAL A 47 2.58 -0.45 -1.03
C VAL A 47 3.11 0.75 -1.80
N ALA A 48 2.85 0.74 -3.10
CA ALA A 48 3.01 1.88 -3.98
C ALA A 48 2.06 3.00 -3.58
N ILE A 49 2.58 4.17 -3.21
CA ILE A 49 1.77 5.35 -2.86
C ILE A 49 2.11 6.48 -3.83
N LEU A 50 1.09 7.21 -4.31
CA LEU A 50 1.30 8.36 -5.18
C LEU A 50 2.09 9.47 -4.44
N PRO A 51 3.00 10.19 -5.11
CA PRO A 51 3.86 11.19 -4.45
C PRO A 51 3.08 12.28 -3.70
N GLU A 52 1.92 12.69 -4.21
CA GLU A 52 1.09 13.71 -3.58
C GLU A 52 0.51 13.20 -2.25
N ILE A 53 0.06 11.94 -2.24
CA ILE A 53 -0.47 11.27 -1.04
C ILE A 53 0.66 11.03 -0.03
N ALA A 54 1.83 10.58 -0.49
CA ALA A 54 3.00 10.39 0.36
C ALA A 54 3.39 11.70 1.06
N ASN A 55 3.42 12.80 0.32
CA ASN A 55 3.69 14.13 0.88
C ASN A 55 2.67 14.53 1.96
N GLU A 56 1.38 14.33 1.72
CA GLU A 56 0.34 14.62 2.71
C GLU A 56 0.52 13.77 3.99
N LEU A 57 0.77 12.47 3.84
CA LEU A 57 1.02 11.57 4.97
C LEU A 57 2.24 12.00 5.79
N ILE A 58 3.33 12.42 5.13
CA ILE A 58 4.53 12.95 5.79
C ILE A 58 4.21 14.22 6.57
N GLN A 59 3.48 15.18 5.97
CA GLN A 59 3.13 16.43 6.63
C GLN A 59 2.25 16.19 7.86
N GLN A 60 1.26 15.31 7.74
CA GLN A 60 0.40 14.95 8.87
C GLN A 60 1.19 14.25 9.99
N ALA A 61 2.12 13.35 9.64
CA ALA A 61 2.93 12.62 10.61
C ALA A 61 3.84 13.58 11.38
N ARG A 62 4.43 14.56 10.70
CA ARG A 62 5.23 15.63 11.32
C ARG A 62 4.40 16.51 12.24
N ALA A 63 3.21 16.93 11.82
CA ALA A 63 2.32 17.75 12.64
C ALA A 63 1.93 17.04 13.95
N GLN A 64 1.79 15.71 13.92
CA GLN A 64 1.40 14.88 15.06
C GLN A 64 2.60 14.27 15.81
N ARG A 65 3.83 14.50 15.34
CA ARG A 65 5.08 13.93 15.88
C ARG A 65 5.06 12.38 16.01
N ILE A 66 4.49 11.72 15.01
CA ILE A 66 4.43 10.26 14.92
C ILE A 66 5.07 9.77 13.61
N SER A 67 5.26 8.47 13.46
CA SER A 67 5.78 7.91 12.21
C SER A 67 4.73 7.98 11.09
N VAL A 68 5.19 8.06 9.84
CA VAL A 68 4.33 7.93 8.64
C VAL A 68 3.55 6.61 8.68
N GLU A 69 4.21 5.54 9.12
CA GLU A 69 3.60 4.22 9.35
C GLU A 69 2.38 4.28 10.27
N SER A 70 2.49 5.03 11.39
CA SER A 70 1.41 5.13 12.37
C SER A 70 0.18 5.80 11.77
N ILE A 71 0.39 6.86 10.97
CA ILE A 71 -0.71 7.52 10.25
C ILE A 71 -1.32 6.60 9.21
N VAL A 72 -0.52 5.89 8.43
CA VAL A 72 -1.01 4.94 7.43
C VAL A 72 -1.87 3.87 8.11
N ASN A 73 -1.36 3.23 9.16
CA ASN A 73 -2.09 2.18 9.87
C ASN A 73 -3.40 2.70 10.50
N VAL A 74 -3.38 3.85 11.16
CA VAL A 74 -4.60 4.45 11.74
C VAL A 74 -5.62 4.80 10.66
N SER A 75 -5.17 5.36 9.54
CA SER A 75 -6.05 5.74 8.42
C SER A 75 -6.71 4.52 7.79
N LEU A 76 -5.94 3.45 7.58
CA LEU A 76 -6.45 2.18 7.07
C LEU A 76 -7.46 1.56 8.03
N VAL A 77 -7.15 1.48 9.33
CA VAL A 77 -8.07 0.94 10.35
C VAL A 77 -9.36 1.75 10.41
N LYS A 78 -9.28 3.08 10.35
CA LYS A 78 -10.46 3.95 10.35
C LYS A 78 -11.32 3.70 9.11
N HIS A 79 -10.71 3.67 7.94
CA HIS A 79 -11.42 3.44 6.69
C HIS A 79 -12.08 2.06 6.62
N MET A 80 -11.40 1.01 7.09
CA MET A 80 -11.97 -0.34 7.15
C MET A 80 -13.19 -0.41 8.08
N HIS A 81 -13.16 0.24 9.25
CA HIS A 81 -14.32 0.27 10.14
C HIS A 81 -15.50 1.05 9.55
N GLU A 82 -15.25 2.16 8.87
CA GLU A 82 -16.31 2.96 8.22
C GLU A 82 -16.95 2.20 7.05
N SER A 83 -16.18 1.42 6.31
CA SER A 83 -16.67 0.58 5.20
C SER A 83 -17.51 -0.61 5.69
N VAL A 84 -17.20 -1.18 6.86
CA VAL A 84 -17.99 -2.27 7.47
C VAL A 84 -19.33 -1.79 8.01
N ILE A 85 -19.43 -0.53 8.46
CA ILE A 85 -20.68 0.04 9.01
C ILE A 85 -21.67 0.46 7.89
N ARG A 86 -21.21 0.61 6.65
CA ARG A 86 -22.03 1.03 5.49
C ARG A 86 -22.37 -0.09 4.50
N GLY A 87 -21.93 -1.32 4.74
CA GLY A 87 -22.32 -2.52 4.00
C GLY A 87 -23.42 -3.28 4.70
#